data_AF-A0A3C1FSI3-F1
#
_entry.id   AF-A0A3C1FSI3-F1
#
_cell.length_a   1.000
_cell.length_b   1.000
_cell.length_c   1.000
_cell.angle_alpha   90.00
_cell.angle_beta   90.00
_cell.angle_gamma   90.00
#
_symmetry.space_group_name_H-M   'P 1'
#
loop_
_entity.id
_entity.type
_entity.pdbx_description
1 polymer ?
#
loop_
_entity_poly.entity_id
_entity_poly.type
_entity_poly.pdbx_seq_one_letter_code
_entity_poly.pdbx_strand_id
1 'polypeptide(L)'
;MRIPKTWVPLIAKRIEDNLLSQGLVEPKVPKEQLFAEIEKLIMNELMIEDAVNNEVREMLKKYSAEIEKGRLDYRKMFELTKKKIVQERGLIL
;
A
#
# COMPACT_ATOMS: atom_id res chain seq x y z
N MET A 1 2.88 0.02 7.94
CA MET A 1 1.50 -0.40 7.63
C MET A 1 0.45 0.51 8.27
N ARG A 2 -0.42 1.11 7.46
CA ARG A 2 -1.65 1.82 7.91
C ARG A 2 -2.84 0.86 8.11
N ILE A 3 -2.79 -0.35 7.58
CA ILE A 3 -3.87 -1.35 7.64
C ILE A 3 -3.30 -2.70 8.13
N PRO A 4 -3.91 -3.37 9.13
CA PRO A 4 -3.51 -4.71 9.54
C PRO A 4 -3.85 -5.74 8.46
N LYS A 5 -2.92 -6.68 8.19
CA LYS A 5 -3.13 -7.77 7.21
C LYS A 5 -4.38 -8.62 7.51
N THR A 6 -4.79 -8.69 8.78
CA THR A 6 -6.00 -9.41 9.22
C THR A 6 -7.31 -8.76 8.77
N TRP A 7 -7.29 -7.47 8.37
CA TRP A 7 -8.47 -6.75 7.88
C TRP A 7 -8.66 -6.90 6.36
N VAL A 8 -7.64 -7.36 5.64
CA VAL A 8 -7.70 -7.58 4.19
C VAL A 8 -8.87 -8.48 3.78
N PRO A 9 -9.08 -9.68 4.39
CA PRO A 9 -10.21 -10.54 4.01
C PRO A 9 -11.58 -9.92 4.32
N LEU A 10 -11.70 -9.11 5.37
CA LEU A 10 -12.94 -8.40 5.69
C LEU A 10 -13.25 -7.33 4.62
N ILE A 11 -12.23 -6.61 4.16
CA ILE A 11 -12.37 -5.61 3.10
C ILE A 11 -12.68 -6.30 1.77
N ALA A 12 -11.95 -7.36 1.44
CA ALA A 12 -12.16 -8.14 0.21
C ALA A 12 -13.59 -8.66 0.13
N LYS A 13 -14.13 -9.22 1.23
CA LYS A 13 -15.51 -9.71 1.28
C LYS A 13 -16.52 -8.59 1.06
N ARG A 14 -16.31 -7.43 1.70
CA ARG A 14 -17.20 -6.28 1.54
C ARG A 14 -17.16 -5.70 0.12
N ILE A 15 -16.01 -5.76 -0.55
CA ILE A 15 -15.86 -5.35 -1.94
C ILE A 15 -16.58 -6.34 -2.86
N GLU A 16 -16.37 -7.64 -2.65
CA GLU A 16 -17.07 -8.71 -3.38
C GLU A 16 -18.60 -8.57 -3.25
N ASP A 17 -19.10 -8.42 -2.03
CA ASP A 17 -20.54 -8.25 -1.76
C ASP A 17 -21.11 -6.99 -2.44
N ASN A 18 -20.37 -5.88 -2.45
CA ASN A 18 -20.81 -4.66 -3.16
C ASN A 18 -20.80 -4.84 -4.68
N LEU A 19 -19.76 -5.45 -5.23
CA LEU A 19 -19.62 -5.72 -6.65
C LEU A 19 -20.75 -6.61 -7.18
N LEU A 20 -21.11 -7.65 -6.41
CA LEU A 20 -22.20 -8.57 -6.74
C LEU A 20 -23.58 -7.92 -6.53
N SER A 21 -23.79 -7.21 -5.41
CA SER A 21 -25.09 -6.60 -5.10
C SER A 21 -25.46 -5.45 -6.04
N GLN A 22 -24.46 -4.72 -6.56
CA GLN A 22 -24.68 -3.68 -7.56
C GLN A 22 -24.72 -4.20 -9.00
N GLY A 23 -24.48 -5.51 -9.23
CA GLY A 23 -24.48 -6.10 -10.57
C GLY A 23 -23.42 -5.51 -11.51
N LEU A 24 -22.36 -4.91 -10.95
CA LEU A 24 -21.31 -4.24 -11.72
C LEU A 24 -20.36 -5.22 -12.42
N VAL A 25 -20.39 -6.49 -12.01
CA VAL A 25 -19.57 -7.56 -12.57
C VAL A 25 -20.42 -8.81 -12.74
N GLU A 26 -20.32 -9.42 -13.92
CA GLU A 26 -20.77 -10.79 -14.16
C GLU A 26 -19.60 -11.73 -13.87
N PRO A 27 -19.60 -12.44 -12.73
CA PRO A 27 -18.54 -13.38 -12.43
C PRO A 27 -18.60 -14.55 -13.43
N LYS A 28 -17.61 -14.62 -14.32
CA LYS A 28 -17.36 -15.79 -15.18
C LYS A 28 -16.69 -16.95 -14.44
N VAL A 29 -16.34 -16.74 -13.17
CA VAL A 29 -15.59 -17.66 -12.31
C VAL A 29 -16.34 -17.87 -10.98
N PRO A 30 -16.08 -18.95 -10.23
CA PRO A 30 -16.64 -19.16 -8.90
C PRO A 30 -16.35 -18.00 -7.95
N LYS A 31 -17.27 -17.73 -7.01
CA LYS A 31 -17.11 -16.67 -5.99
C LYS A 31 -15.82 -16.83 -5.18
N GLU A 32 -15.42 -18.06 -4.84
CA GLU A 32 -14.17 -18.27 -4.11
C GLU A 32 -12.94 -17.80 -4.89
N GLN A 33 -12.93 -17.94 -6.22
CA GLN A 33 -11.83 -17.44 -7.06
C GLN A 33 -11.82 -15.92 -7.15
N LEU A 34 -13.00 -15.30 -7.24
CA LEU A 34 -13.14 -13.84 -7.22
C LEU A 34 -12.62 -13.26 -5.90
N PHE A 35 -13.05 -13.83 -4.78
CA PHE A 35 -12.60 -13.43 -3.44
C PHE A 35 -11.07 -13.57 -3.30
N ALA A 36 -10.52 -14.72 -3.69
CA ALA A 36 -9.07 -14.96 -3.61
C ALA A 36 -8.27 -13.97 -4.46
N GLU A 37 -8.77 -13.60 -5.64
CA GLU A 37 -8.08 -12.63 -6.49
C GLU A 37 -8.15 -11.20 -5.91
N ILE A 38 -9.30 -10.79 -5.35
CA ILE A 38 -9.44 -9.50 -4.65
C ILE A 38 -8.50 -9.44 -3.44
N GLU A 39 -8.48 -10.49 -2.61
CA GLU A 39 -7.58 -10.57 -1.46
C GLU A 39 -6.12 -10.48 -1.89
N LYS A 40 -5.73 -11.24 -2.92
CA LYS A 40 -4.37 -11.23 -3.48
C LYS A 40 -3.99 -9.87 -4.04
N LEU A 41 -4.90 -9.18 -4.73
CA LEU A 41 -4.68 -7.84 -5.26
C LEU A 41 -4.40 -6.84 -4.14
N ILE A 42 -5.26 -6.80 -3.11
CA ILE A 42 -5.09 -5.92 -1.95
C ILE A 42 -3.79 -6.25 -1.22
N MET A 43 -3.50 -7.53 -1.02
CA MET A 43 -2.29 -7.97 -0.35
C MET A 43 -1.02 -7.58 -1.12
N ASN A 44 -1.02 -7.73 -2.45
CA ASN A 44 0.10 -7.31 -3.30
C ASN A 44 0.33 -5.80 -3.18
N GLU A 45 -0.73 -4.99 -3.24
CA GLU A 45 -0.62 -3.53 -3.11
C GLU A 45 -0.06 -3.13 -1.74
N LEU A 46 -0.55 -3.75 -0.66
CA LEU A 46 -0.05 -3.51 0.69
C LEU A 46 1.43 -3.92 0.84
N MET A 47 1.85 -5.01 0.20
CA MET A 47 3.24 -5.46 0.22
C MET A 47 4.16 -4.49 -0.54
N ILE A 48 3.69 -3.93 -1.67
CA ILE A 48 4.40 -2.88 -2.41
C ILE A 48 4.53 -1.62 -1.54
N GLU A 49 3.45 -1.20 -0.89
CA GLU A 49 3.47 -0.03 0.01
C GLU A 49 4.45 -0.22 1.18
N ASP A 50 4.49 -1.43 1.76
CA ASP A 50 5.44 -1.75 2.82
C ASP A 50 6.89 -1.78 2.34
N ALA A 51 7.16 -2.31 1.15
CA ALA A 51 8.48 -2.28 0.55
C ALA A 51 8.95 -0.84 0.34
N VAL A 52 8.08 0.01 -0.21
CA VAL A 52 8.33 1.45 -0.38
C VAL A 52 8.60 2.11 0.98
N ASN A 53 7.78 1.84 2.00
CA ASN A 53 7.97 2.40 3.34
C ASN A 53 9.30 1.99 3.98
N ASN A 54 9.73 0.73 3.80
CA ASN A 54 11.02 0.25 4.29
C ASN A 54 12.18 0.95 3.57
N GLU A 55 12.09 1.11 2.25
CA GLU A 55 13.12 1.80 1.45
C GLU A 55 13.24 3.28 1.85
N VAL A 56 12.11 3.97 2.08
CA VAL A 56 12.11 5.33 2.65
C VAL A 56 12.81 5.34 4.01
N ARG A 57 12.52 4.38 4.89
CA ARG A 57 13.16 4.30 6.23
C ARG A 57 14.66 4.05 6.15
N GLU A 58 15.12 3.19 5.24
CA GLU A 58 16.54 2.94 5.04
C GLU A 58 17.28 4.16 4.49
N MET A 59 16.69 4.89 3.55
CA MET A 59 17.24 6.17 3.11
C MET A 59 17.33 7.16 4.26
N LEU A 60 16.25 7.31 5.04
CA LEU A 60 16.25 8.24 6.18
C LEU A 60 17.24 7.86 7.27
N LYS A 61 17.54 6.57 7.47
CA LYS A 61 18.64 6.13 8.37
C LYS A 61 20.01 6.60 7.90
N LYS A 62 20.26 6.69 6.58
CA LYS A 62 21.52 7.25 6.06
C LYS A 62 21.64 8.76 6.31
N TYR A 63 20.51 9.46 6.27
CA TYR A 63 20.43 10.90 6.54
C TYR A 63 20.20 11.24 8.03
N SER A 64 20.03 10.26 8.92
CA SER A 64 19.73 10.50 10.33
C SER A 64 20.85 11.30 11.02
N ALA A 65 22.11 11.05 10.65
CA ALA A 65 23.26 11.80 11.16
C ALA A 65 23.28 13.28 10.72
N GLU A 66 22.63 13.63 9.60
CA GLU A 66 22.48 15.02 9.14
C GLU A 66 21.24 15.69 9.74
N ILE A 67 20.17 14.92 9.97
CA ILE A 67 18.94 15.34 10.65
C ILE A 67 19.23 15.66 12.12
N GLU A 68 20.01 14.82 12.80
CA GLU A 68 20.41 14.98 14.20
C GLU A 68 21.37 16.17 14.41
N LYS A 69 22.12 16.56 13.37
CA LYS A 69 22.91 17.81 13.33
C LYS A 69 22.04 19.08 13.19
N GLY A 70 20.71 18.97 13.21
CA GLY A 70 19.78 20.09 13.30
C GLY A 70 19.55 20.88 12.00
N ARG A 71 20.01 20.37 10.85
CA ARG A 71 19.86 21.07 9.55
C ARG A 71 18.61 20.68 8.76
N LEU A 72 17.96 19.55 9.07
CA LEU A 72 16.90 18.97 8.23
C LEU A 72 15.73 18.42 9.06
N ASP A 73 14.50 18.78 8.70
CA ASP A 73 13.26 18.22 9.24
C ASP A 73 13.03 16.79 8.74
N TYR A 74 13.07 15.80 9.63
CA TYR A 74 12.78 14.39 9.33
C TYR A 74 11.47 14.22 8.57
N ARG A 75 10.43 14.97 8.96
CA ARG A 75 9.10 14.90 8.36
C ARG A 75 9.08 15.37 6.90
N LYS A 76 9.81 16.44 6.57
CA LYS A 76 9.94 16.93 5.19
C LYS A 76 10.73 15.97 4.31
N MET A 77 11.82 15.41 4.82
CA MET A 77 12.61 14.41 4.09
C MET A 77 11.81 13.13 3.84
N PHE A 78 10.99 12.69 4.80
CA PHE A 78 10.08 11.57 4.62
C PHE A 78 9.08 11.82 3.49
N GLU A 79 8.45 12.99 3.46
CA GLU A 79 7.51 13.34 2.38
C GLU A 79 8.19 13.46 1.01
N LEU A 80 9.36 14.11 0.93
CA LEU A 80 10.11 14.24 -0.32
C LEU A 80 10.57 12.89 -0.87
N THR A 81 11.08 12.01 0.00
CA THR A 81 11.57 10.68 -0.38
C THR A 81 10.41 9.79 -0.79
N LYS A 82 9.30 9.83 -0.04
CA LYS A 82 8.07 9.13 -0.41
C LYS A 82 7.58 9.59 -1.79
N LYS A 83 7.51 10.90 -2.03
CA LYS A 83 7.07 11.45 -3.32
C LYS A 83 7.98 11.02 -4.47
N LYS A 84 9.29 10.95 -4.24
CA LYS A 84 10.27 10.53 -5.25
C LYS A 84 10.13 9.05 -5.61
N ILE A 85 10.00 8.16 -4.62
CA ILE A 85 9.80 6.72 -4.88
C ILE A 85 8.46 6.45 -5.57
N VAL A 86 7.41 7.18 -5.17
CA VAL A 86 6.08 7.05 -5.78
C VAL A 86 6.11 7.47 -7.24
N GLN A 87 6.82 8.55 -7.58
CA GLN A 87 7.06 8.97 -8.96
C GLN A 87 7.91 7.97 -9.75
N GLU A 88 9.00 7.44 -9.17
CA GLU A 88 9.90 6.50 -9.84
C GLU A 88 9.22 5.15 -10.14
N ARG A 89 8.34 4.68 -9.25
CA ARG A 89 7.59 3.42 -9.43
C ARG A 89 6.26 3.60 -10.15
N GLY A 90 5.87 4.83 -10.52
CA GLY A 90 4.59 5.12 -11.16
C GLY A 90 3.37 4.72 -10.31
N LEU A 91 3.53 4.65 -8.99
CA LEU A 91 2.46 4.30 -8.07
C LEU A 91 1.54 5.52 -7.88
N ILE A 92 0.23 5.31 -7.91
CA ILE A 92 -0.76 6.35 -7.63
C ILE A 92 -1.23 6.11 -6.20
N LEU A 93 -0.97 7.08 -5.31
CA LEU A 93 -1.36 7.07 -3.89
C LEU A 93 -2.65 7.85 -3.66
#